data_AF-A0A6C0Q406-F1
#
_entry.id   AF-A0A6C0Q406-F1
#
_cell.length_a   1.000
_cell.length_b   1.000
_cell.length_c   1.000
_cell.angle_alpha   90.00
_cell.angle_beta   90.00
_cell.angle_gamma   90.00
#
_symmetry.space_group_name_H-M   'P 1'
#
loop_
_entity.id
_entity.type
_entity.pdbx_description
1 polymer ?
#
loop_
_entity_poly.entity_id
_entity_poly.type
_entity_poly.pdbx_seq_one_letter_code
_entity_poly.pdbx_strand_id
1 'polypeptide(L)'
;MNGPLDGGRNGDRGGADEPDGVRGIPRIPGQRAAADDLDPPSTDVLRRAVEGNARAARAAEHSREREEPDEPDATDEAGTADKTAGVDSGAGADTVPGTPPEPAHPPEPAGEREMTGGRDPYGPPPRPPAEPVGPPPSHSVLKSLLGAWALAACSPEETTHVENHLTECAPCADEALKLRDAVGLLQADRNLDLPPLLRSRVLENCLGRRAARIPVPLWATPYDAETARLDALLRDFGDAEWHAPLQLKWFEKEEPAARRATVAGVIGHLMTVDGLVASALGLDDPLGEPAPQSPTERTEAFWRRAHPPPTRTIREPWRDQSHTLIRTVSFAGRGVAELSVPYGEFALPLRDAMIDRAFECWIHGVDIAEAVDYPYPAPSGPHLHEMIDLAAQLIPSALAARRRAGLASPAHQLVVPGSPGRSLHLEVEGPGGGNWYIALDSPAAVGTAERAVAQVALDGVEFCQLVAGHISPEEAAAGQDGDREAIRDVLFAAASLSRL
;
A
#
# COMPACT_ATOMS: atom_id res chain seq x y z
N MET A 1 39.29 -19.67 62.33
CA MET A 1 40.38 -20.25 63.14
C MET A 1 40.25 -21.76 63.08
N ASN A 2 41.28 -22.39 62.53
CA ASN A 2 41.80 -23.71 62.86
C ASN A 2 40.78 -24.84 63.11
N GLY A 3 40.71 -25.78 62.15
CA GLY A 3 40.52 -27.19 62.51
C GLY A 3 41.62 -27.65 63.49
N PRO A 4 41.56 -28.86 64.07
CA PRO A 4 41.83 -30.07 63.27
C PRO A 4 41.14 -31.37 63.76
N LEU A 5 41.29 -32.44 62.95
CA LEU A 5 41.72 -33.84 63.26
C LEU A 5 41.14 -34.51 64.53
N ASP A 6 40.83 -35.79 64.63
CA ASP A 6 41.10 -37.08 63.99
C ASP A 6 40.14 -38.03 64.77
N GLY A 7 39.71 -39.23 64.38
CA GLY A 7 40.15 -40.20 63.40
C GLY A 7 39.63 -41.59 63.80
N GLY A 8 39.57 -42.51 62.83
CA GLY A 8 39.54 -43.97 63.02
C GLY A 8 38.15 -44.62 63.20
N ARG A 9 37.83 -45.81 62.68
CA ARG A 9 38.56 -46.86 61.93
C ARG A 9 37.52 -47.95 61.60
N ASN A 10 37.40 -48.48 60.38
CA ASN A 10 37.90 -49.79 59.88
C ASN A 10 37.14 -50.05 58.56
N GLY A 11 37.75 -50.31 57.39
CA GLY A 11 38.47 -51.54 56.99
C GLY A 11 37.46 -52.54 56.39
N ASP A 12 37.60 -53.16 55.21
CA ASP A 12 38.66 -53.29 54.22
C ASP A 12 38.06 -54.12 53.05
N ARG A 13 38.39 -53.80 51.79
CA ARG A 13 38.53 -54.73 50.63
C ARG A 13 38.90 -53.91 49.38
N GLY A 14 40.18 -54.07 48.98
CA GLY A 14 40.87 -53.38 47.88
C GLY A 14 40.23 -53.52 46.49
N GLY A 15 40.61 -52.72 45.48
CA GLY A 15 41.93 -52.14 45.15
C GLY A 15 42.30 -52.68 43.75
N ALA A 16 42.95 -51.99 42.82
CA ALA A 16 43.38 -50.61 42.64
C ALA A 16 43.72 -50.46 41.13
N ASP A 17 43.57 -49.27 40.55
CA ASP A 17 44.57 -48.63 39.66
C ASP A 17 44.00 -47.34 39.03
N GLU A 18 44.47 -46.20 39.55
CA GLU A 18 44.58 -44.86 38.92
C GLU A 18 46.07 -44.66 38.52
N PRO A 19 46.58 -43.57 37.88
CA PRO A 19 46.00 -42.22 37.73
C PRO A 19 46.31 -41.44 36.41
N ASP A 20 45.76 -40.21 36.38
CA ASP A 20 46.38 -38.95 35.91
C ASP A 20 46.19 -38.43 34.46
N GLY A 21 45.45 -37.31 34.39
CA GLY A 21 45.85 -36.09 33.66
C GLY A 21 45.69 -36.01 32.14
N VAL A 22 45.02 -34.93 31.69
CA VAL A 22 45.40 -34.01 30.58
C VAL A 22 44.19 -33.57 29.71
N ARG A 23 43.90 -32.25 29.77
CA ARG A 23 43.42 -31.33 28.72
C ARG A 23 42.28 -31.76 27.78
N GLY A 24 41.22 -30.95 27.71
CA GLY A 24 40.37 -30.90 26.51
C GLY A 24 39.05 -30.15 26.67
N ILE A 25 38.96 -29.00 26.02
CA ILE A 25 37.76 -28.20 25.74
C ILE A 25 36.63 -29.11 25.18
N PRO A 26 35.33 -28.92 25.54
CA PRO A 26 34.25 -29.65 24.86
C PRO A 26 34.24 -29.31 23.36
N ARG A 27 34.55 -30.32 22.54
CA ARG A 27 34.48 -30.22 21.08
C ARG A 27 33.03 -29.97 20.65
N ILE A 28 32.85 -28.89 19.90
CA ILE A 28 31.67 -28.58 19.11
C ILE A 28 31.35 -29.79 18.21
N PRO A 29 30.12 -30.35 18.22
CA PRO A 29 29.70 -31.31 17.20
C PRO A 29 29.69 -30.61 15.83
N GLY A 30 30.45 -31.16 14.87
CA GLY A 30 30.54 -30.63 13.52
C GLY A 30 29.21 -30.58 12.78
N GLN A 31 29.10 -29.62 11.86
CA GLN A 31 27.94 -29.39 10.99
C GLN A 31 27.56 -30.68 10.25
N ARG A 32 26.31 -31.15 10.46
CA ARG A 32 25.65 -32.05 9.52
C ARG A 32 25.00 -31.20 8.44
N ALA A 33 25.38 -31.46 7.19
CA ALA A 33 24.60 -31.05 6.04
C ALA A 33 23.31 -31.87 6.03
N ALA A 34 22.17 -31.18 6.12
CA ALA A 34 20.86 -31.72 5.77
C ALA A 34 20.37 -30.93 4.55
N ALA A 35 20.94 -31.26 3.40
CA ALA A 35 20.18 -31.20 2.16
C ALA A 35 19.44 -32.54 2.06
N ASP A 36 18.19 -32.47 1.62
CA ASP A 36 17.27 -33.59 1.37
C ASP A 36 16.73 -34.28 2.63
N ASP A 37 15.72 -33.64 3.24
CA ASP A 37 14.53 -34.29 3.81
C ASP A 37 13.66 -33.21 4.49
N LEU A 38 12.92 -32.44 3.68
CA LEU A 38 11.86 -31.55 4.18
C LEU A 38 10.61 -31.76 3.32
N ASP A 39 9.62 -32.42 3.91
CA ASP A 39 8.23 -32.28 3.46
C ASP A 39 7.86 -30.78 3.49
N PRO A 40 7.16 -30.25 2.47
CA PRO A 40 6.83 -28.82 2.42
C PRO A 40 5.91 -28.40 3.59
N PRO A 41 6.16 -27.26 4.26
CA PRO A 41 5.34 -26.77 5.37
C PRO A 41 3.96 -26.27 4.90
N SER A 42 3.01 -26.23 5.84
CA SER A 42 1.55 -26.18 5.63
C SER A 42 1.08 -25.27 4.50
N THR A 43 0.73 -25.90 3.38
CA THR A 43 0.18 -25.31 2.16
C THR A 43 -1.15 -24.58 2.36
N ASP A 44 -1.82 -24.70 3.51
CA ASP A 44 -3.23 -24.32 3.64
C ASP A 44 -3.52 -22.82 3.73
N VAL A 45 -2.66 -22.00 4.32
CA VAL A 45 -2.89 -20.54 4.40
C VAL A 45 -2.58 -19.87 3.06
N LEU A 46 -1.43 -20.22 2.47
CA LEU A 46 -1.02 -19.76 1.14
C LEU A 46 -1.98 -20.25 0.04
N ARG A 47 -2.42 -21.52 0.09
CA ARG A 47 -3.39 -22.07 -0.85
C ARG A 47 -4.74 -21.37 -0.75
N ARG A 48 -5.23 -21.07 0.46
CA ARG A 48 -6.50 -20.34 0.62
C ARG A 48 -6.43 -18.90 0.10
N ALA A 49 -5.31 -18.21 0.31
CA ALA A 49 -5.09 -16.88 -0.27
C ALA A 49 -5.09 -16.92 -1.82
N VAL A 50 -4.41 -17.91 -2.41
CA VAL A 50 -4.38 -18.10 -3.87
C VAL A 50 -5.77 -18.51 -4.43
N GLU A 51 -6.48 -19.40 -3.74
CA GLU A 51 -7.83 -19.83 -4.13
C GLU A 51 -8.87 -18.71 -3.97
N GLY A 52 -8.77 -17.87 -2.94
CA GLY A 52 -9.60 -16.67 -2.72
C GLY A 52 -9.39 -15.63 -3.83
N ASN A 53 -8.13 -15.35 -4.19
CA ASN A 53 -7.79 -14.44 -5.28
C ASN A 53 -8.33 -14.94 -6.64
N ALA A 54 -8.30 -16.25 -6.89
CA ALA A 54 -8.87 -16.84 -8.10
C ALA A 54 -10.40 -16.71 -8.17
N ARG A 55 -11.09 -16.76 -7.02
CA ARG A 55 -12.56 -16.55 -6.95
C ARG A 55 -12.92 -15.08 -7.16
N ALA A 56 -12.18 -14.15 -6.55
CA ALA A 56 -12.38 -12.72 -6.73
C ALA A 56 -12.16 -12.27 -8.19
N ALA A 57 -11.14 -12.84 -8.86
CA ALA A 57 -10.88 -12.58 -10.28
C ALA A 57 -12.05 -13.00 -11.18
N ARG A 58 -12.65 -14.18 -10.93
CA ARG A 58 -13.80 -14.70 -11.67
C ARG A 58 -15.08 -13.89 -11.43
N ALA A 59 -15.30 -13.43 -10.20
CA ALA A 59 -16.45 -12.58 -9.87
C ALA A 59 -16.38 -11.23 -10.61
N ALA A 60 -15.18 -10.62 -10.69
CA ALA A 60 -14.96 -9.38 -11.41
C ALA A 60 -15.11 -9.52 -12.93
N GLU A 61 -14.88 -10.72 -13.49
CA GLU A 61 -15.06 -11.02 -14.90
C GLU A 61 -16.56 -11.16 -15.24
N HIS A 62 -17.32 -11.84 -14.38
CA HIS A 62 -18.77 -12.00 -14.55
C HIS A 62 -19.56 -10.69 -14.39
N SER A 63 -19.08 -9.75 -13.57
CA SER A 63 -19.65 -8.41 -13.49
C SER A 63 -19.44 -7.58 -14.76
N ARG A 64 -18.35 -7.82 -15.52
CA ARG A 64 -18.08 -7.12 -16.79
C ARG A 64 -18.99 -7.60 -17.92
N GLU A 65 -19.38 -8.87 -17.92
CA GLU A 65 -20.29 -9.44 -18.92
C GLU A 65 -21.75 -8.97 -18.75
N ARG A 66 -22.10 -8.44 -17.57
CA ARG A 66 -23.46 -7.92 -17.28
C ARG A 66 -23.65 -6.43 -17.57
N GLU A 67 -22.59 -5.70 -17.90
CA GLU A 67 -22.60 -4.25 -18.15
C GLU A 67 -22.28 -3.89 -19.61
N GLU A 68 -22.75 -4.69 -20.58
CA GLU A 68 -22.95 -4.16 -21.95
C GLU A 68 -24.32 -3.47 -22.03
N PRO A 69 -24.40 -2.19 -22.43
CA PRO A 69 -25.67 -1.48 -22.53
C PRO A 69 -26.38 -1.80 -23.85
N ASP A 70 -27.60 -2.33 -23.77
CA ASP A 70 -28.55 -2.33 -24.89
C ASP A 70 -28.97 -0.89 -25.22
N GLU A 71 -28.86 -0.50 -26.49
CA GLU A 71 -29.35 0.79 -27.00
C GLU A 71 -30.90 0.89 -26.89
N PRO A 72 -31.47 2.04 -26.50
CA PRO A 72 -32.92 2.19 -26.50
C PRO A 72 -33.43 2.69 -27.85
N ASP A 73 -34.30 1.90 -28.48
CA ASP A 73 -35.13 2.32 -29.60
C ASP A 73 -36.32 3.16 -29.10
N ALA A 74 -36.64 4.21 -29.85
CA ALA A 74 -37.62 5.22 -29.50
C ALA A 74 -38.86 5.07 -30.39
N THR A 75 -40.03 4.83 -29.80
CA THR A 75 -41.32 5.21 -30.42
C THR A 75 -42.41 5.54 -29.39
N ASP A 76 -42.89 6.76 -29.55
CA ASP A 76 -44.13 7.46 -29.22
C ASP A 76 -45.45 6.75 -28.81
N GLU A 77 -46.15 7.49 -27.94
CA GLU A 77 -47.58 7.88 -27.91
C GLU A 77 -48.73 6.92 -27.47
N ALA A 78 -49.40 7.40 -26.41
CA ALA A 78 -50.86 7.56 -26.23
C ALA A 78 -51.78 6.37 -25.88
N GLY A 79 -52.62 6.59 -24.85
CA GLY A 79 -54.04 6.19 -24.89
C GLY A 79 -54.62 5.36 -23.73
N THR A 80 -55.19 6.06 -22.74
CA THR A 80 -56.52 5.85 -22.10
C THR A 80 -57.04 4.47 -21.63
N ALA A 81 -57.52 4.49 -20.36
CA ALA A 81 -58.75 3.86 -19.81
C ALA A 81 -58.83 2.32 -19.81
N ASP A 82 -59.53 1.59 -18.94
CA ASP A 82 -60.34 1.75 -17.73
C ASP A 82 -60.64 0.28 -17.30
N LYS A 83 -61.09 0.08 -16.05
CA LYS A 83 -61.93 -1.04 -15.59
C LYS A 83 -61.37 -2.44 -15.22
N THR A 84 -61.33 -2.60 -13.88
CA THR A 84 -62.12 -3.53 -13.04
C THR A 84 -61.83 -5.03 -12.96
N ALA A 85 -61.73 -5.45 -11.67
CA ALA A 85 -62.26 -6.67 -11.03
C ALA A 85 -61.69 -8.02 -11.50
N GLY A 86 -61.31 -8.97 -10.66
CA GLY A 86 -61.66 -9.23 -9.26
C GLY A 86 -62.10 -10.70 -9.16
N VAL A 87 -61.72 -11.37 -8.05
CA VAL A 87 -62.31 -12.61 -7.48
C VAL A 87 -61.83 -13.92 -8.17
N ASP A 88 -60.99 -14.77 -7.57
CA ASP A 88 -61.09 -15.65 -6.37
C ASP A 88 -61.47 -17.11 -6.73
N SER A 89 -60.74 -18.05 -6.11
CA SER A 89 -61.05 -19.47 -5.85
C SER A 89 -61.23 -20.42 -7.05
N GLY A 90 -60.80 -21.69 -7.07
CA GLY A 90 -60.29 -22.62 -6.05
C GLY A 90 -60.68 -24.06 -6.48
N ALA A 91 -59.76 -25.00 -6.25
CA ALA A 91 -59.94 -26.47 -6.18
C ALA A 91 -60.08 -27.34 -7.47
N GLY A 92 -59.19 -28.35 -7.57
CA GLY A 92 -59.65 -29.75 -7.65
C GLY A 92 -59.16 -30.64 -8.81
N ALA A 93 -58.23 -31.55 -8.46
CA ALA A 93 -58.08 -32.94 -8.92
C ALA A 93 -57.36 -33.31 -10.25
N ASP A 94 -56.20 -33.95 -10.05
CA ASP A 94 -55.64 -35.16 -10.67
C ASP A 94 -55.98 -35.50 -12.13
N THR A 95 -54.95 -35.45 -12.99
CA THR A 95 -54.69 -36.46 -14.04
C THR A 95 -53.27 -36.32 -14.60
N VAL A 96 -52.47 -37.39 -14.48
CA VAL A 96 -51.23 -37.64 -15.26
C VAL A 96 -51.68 -38.46 -16.47
N PRO A 97 -51.29 -38.15 -17.74
CA PRO A 97 -50.00 -38.63 -18.28
C PRO A 97 -49.35 -37.84 -19.44
N GLY A 98 -48.03 -38.01 -19.60
CA GLY A 98 -47.37 -38.03 -20.91
C GLY A 98 -46.19 -37.08 -21.13
N THR A 99 -44.96 -37.60 -21.01
CA THR A 99 -43.73 -37.03 -21.61
C THR A 99 -43.70 -37.32 -23.11
N PRO A 100 -43.34 -36.35 -23.99
CA PRO A 100 -42.08 -36.44 -24.75
C PRO A 100 -41.53 -35.05 -25.20
N PRO A 101 -40.46 -34.93 -26.01
CA PRO A 101 -39.09 -35.43 -25.86
C PRO A 101 -38.02 -34.28 -25.95
N GLU A 102 -36.77 -34.61 -25.61
CA GLU A 102 -35.56 -33.79 -25.76
C GLU A 102 -35.08 -33.71 -27.24
N PRO A 103 -34.46 -32.60 -27.69
CA PRO A 103 -33.69 -32.60 -28.93
C PRO A 103 -32.18 -32.30 -28.72
N ALA A 104 -31.39 -33.35 -28.99
CA ALA A 104 -30.22 -33.42 -29.87
C ALA A 104 -29.00 -32.46 -29.71
N HIS A 105 -27.87 -33.04 -29.27
CA HIS A 105 -26.51 -32.78 -29.80
C HIS A 105 -26.36 -33.44 -31.20
N PRO A 106 -25.47 -33.04 -32.16
CA PRO A 106 -23.99 -32.80 -32.02
C PRO A 106 -23.47 -31.73 -33.06
N PRO A 107 -22.18 -31.58 -33.49
CA PRO A 107 -20.98 -32.41 -33.26
C PRO A 107 -19.63 -31.68 -32.96
N GLU A 108 -18.65 -32.49 -32.51
CA GLU A 108 -17.22 -32.17 -32.45
C GLU A 108 -16.59 -32.07 -33.85
N PRO A 109 -15.49 -31.31 -34.01
CA PRO A 109 -14.54 -31.53 -35.09
C PRO A 109 -13.19 -32.05 -34.57
N ALA A 110 -12.70 -33.11 -35.22
CA ALA A 110 -11.32 -33.56 -35.17
C ALA A 110 -10.40 -32.65 -36.01
N GLY A 111 -9.12 -32.60 -35.65
CA GLY A 111 -8.04 -32.32 -36.62
C GLY A 111 -6.97 -31.34 -36.14
N GLU A 112 -5.82 -31.90 -35.78
CA GLU A 112 -4.53 -31.22 -35.65
C GLU A 112 -4.26 -30.28 -36.85
N ARG A 113 -3.90 -29.02 -36.56
CA ARG A 113 -3.25 -28.12 -37.52
C ARG A 113 -2.12 -27.36 -36.86
N GLU A 114 -1.03 -27.30 -37.61
CA GLU A 114 0.30 -26.83 -37.26
C GLU A 114 0.34 -25.41 -36.68
N MET A 115 1.19 -25.23 -35.66
CA MET A 115 1.63 -23.94 -35.17
C MET A 115 2.38 -23.18 -36.28
N THR A 116 1.82 -22.08 -36.76
CA THR A 116 2.57 -21.03 -37.45
C THR A 116 2.17 -19.65 -36.91
N GLY A 117 3.17 -18.96 -36.32
CA GLY A 117 3.28 -17.50 -36.19
C GLY A 117 2.08 -16.70 -35.68
N GLY A 118 1.89 -16.66 -34.36
CA GLY A 118 0.99 -15.70 -33.72
C GLY A 118 1.48 -14.26 -33.90
N ARG A 119 0.66 -13.41 -34.52
CA ARG A 119 0.80 -11.95 -34.48
C ARG A 119 0.47 -11.44 -33.08
N ASP A 120 1.38 -10.63 -32.54
CA ASP A 120 1.19 -9.87 -31.30
C ASP A 120 0.00 -8.89 -31.43
N PRO A 121 -1.04 -8.96 -30.58
CA PRO A 121 -2.17 -8.02 -30.62
C PRO A 121 -1.81 -6.60 -30.15
N TYR A 122 -0.60 -6.37 -29.63
CA TYR A 122 -0.14 -5.08 -29.12
C TYR A 122 0.95 -4.42 -29.98
N GLY A 123 1.13 -4.89 -31.22
CA GLY A 123 1.95 -4.18 -32.19
C GLY A 123 1.42 -2.76 -32.46
N PRO A 124 2.30 -1.76 -32.67
CA PRO A 124 1.86 -0.42 -33.05
C PRO A 124 0.97 -0.51 -34.30
N PRO A 125 -0.07 0.34 -34.43
CA PRO A 125 -0.94 0.30 -35.59
C PRO A 125 -0.11 0.39 -36.87
N PRO A 126 -0.46 -0.38 -37.92
CA PRO A 126 0.28 -0.34 -39.18
C PRO A 126 0.31 1.09 -39.67
N ARG A 127 1.53 1.60 -39.88
CA ARG A 127 1.77 2.94 -40.42
C ARG A 127 0.94 3.07 -41.71
N PRO A 128 0.17 4.15 -41.91
CA PRO A 128 -0.55 4.35 -43.16
C PRO A 128 0.44 4.24 -44.32
N PRO A 129 0.03 3.64 -45.46
CA PRO A 129 0.92 3.51 -46.61
C PRO A 129 1.48 4.89 -46.93
N ALA A 130 2.81 5.00 -46.96
CA ALA A 130 3.48 6.22 -47.35
C ALA A 130 2.89 6.68 -48.69
N GLU A 131 2.50 7.96 -48.77
CA GLU A 131 2.16 8.59 -50.04
C GLU A 131 3.27 8.28 -51.05
N PRO A 132 2.95 8.07 -52.33
CA PRO A 132 3.95 7.70 -53.33
C PRO A 132 5.09 8.70 -53.28
N VAL A 133 6.26 8.19 -52.85
CA VAL A 133 7.51 8.93 -52.78
C VAL A 133 7.69 9.58 -54.15
N GLY A 134 7.62 10.91 -54.19
CA GLY A 134 7.95 11.66 -55.39
C GLY A 134 9.32 11.24 -55.92
N PRO A 135 9.66 11.52 -57.18
CA PRO A 135 10.98 11.19 -57.71
C PRO A 135 12.07 11.64 -56.73
N PRO A 136 13.10 10.81 -56.49
CA PRO A 136 14.10 11.11 -55.47
C PRO A 136 14.64 12.52 -55.69
N PRO A 137 14.70 13.34 -54.63
CA PRO A 137 15.09 14.73 -54.77
C PRO A 137 16.43 14.81 -55.49
N SER A 138 16.52 15.74 -56.46
CA SER A 138 17.75 15.92 -57.21
C SER A 138 18.94 16.22 -56.27
N HIS A 139 20.15 15.88 -56.71
CA HIS A 139 21.37 16.15 -55.96
C HIS A 139 21.49 17.61 -55.49
N SER A 140 21.05 18.58 -56.30
CA SER A 140 21.05 20.00 -55.90
C SER A 140 20.11 20.31 -54.75
N VAL A 141 18.95 19.65 -54.69
CA VAL A 141 17.99 19.79 -53.58
C VAL A 141 18.59 19.18 -52.32
N LEU A 142 19.12 17.96 -52.40
CA LEU A 142 19.78 17.29 -51.27
C LEU A 142 20.97 18.07 -50.73
N LYS A 143 21.79 18.63 -51.62
CA LYS A 143 22.90 19.52 -51.25
C LYS A 143 22.41 20.79 -50.54
N SER A 144 21.27 21.36 -50.94
CA SER A 144 20.69 22.54 -50.27
C SER A 144 20.16 22.23 -48.87
N LEU A 145 19.77 20.98 -48.61
CA LEU A 145 19.26 20.53 -47.30
C LEU A 145 20.38 20.27 -46.27
N LEU A 146 21.65 20.18 -46.68
CA LEU A 146 22.75 19.85 -45.76
C LEU A 146 22.85 20.80 -44.56
N GLY A 147 22.58 22.09 -44.75
CA GLY A 147 22.57 23.07 -43.66
C GLY A 147 21.41 22.86 -42.68
N ALA A 148 20.20 22.58 -43.19
CA ALA A 148 19.04 22.29 -42.36
C ALA A 148 19.20 20.94 -41.63
N TRP A 149 19.76 19.94 -42.30
CA TRP A 149 20.08 18.64 -41.72
C TRP A 149 21.15 18.77 -40.63
N ALA A 150 22.19 19.57 -40.83
CA ALA A 150 23.22 19.83 -39.82
C ALA A 150 22.65 20.50 -38.55
N LEU A 151 21.56 21.27 -38.68
CA LEU A 151 20.83 21.91 -37.57
C LEU A 151 19.69 21.04 -37.00
N ALA A 152 19.52 19.79 -37.45
CA ALA A 152 18.40 18.92 -37.11
C ALA A 152 17.02 19.54 -37.37
N ALA A 153 16.91 20.36 -38.42
CA ALA A 153 15.71 21.11 -38.79
C ALA A 153 14.95 20.49 -39.98
N CYS A 154 15.42 19.37 -40.54
CA CYS A 154 14.74 18.63 -41.59
C CYS A 154 13.55 17.82 -41.06
N SER A 155 12.55 17.59 -41.92
CA SER A 155 11.52 16.59 -41.64
C SER A 155 12.12 15.17 -41.57
N PRO A 156 11.42 14.17 -41.01
CA PRO A 156 11.89 12.78 -41.00
C PRO A 156 12.15 12.21 -42.41
N GLU A 157 11.35 12.63 -43.39
CA GLU A 157 11.47 12.20 -44.79
C GLU A 157 12.70 12.84 -45.46
N GLU A 158 12.90 14.14 -45.27
CA GLU A 158 14.08 14.86 -45.76
C GLU A 158 15.37 14.32 -45.13
N THR A 159 15.35 14.01 -43.83
CA THR A 159 16.48 13.44 -43.11
C THR A 159 16.89 12.10 -43.72
N THR A 160 15.91 11.23 -43.99
CA THR A 160 16.15 9.94 -44.62
C THR A 160 16.76 10.09 -46.01
N HIS A 161 16.25 11.03 -46.83
CA HIS A 161 16.78 11.28 -48.16
C HIS A 161 18.20 11.87 -48.14
N VAL A 162 18.51 12.76 -47.19
CA VAL A 162 19.84 13.32 -47.02
C VAL A 162 20.82 12.23 -46.55
N GLU A 163 20.48 11.44 -45.54
CA GLU A 163 21.35 10.38 -45.03
C GLU A 163 21.69 9.33 -46.09
N ASN A 164 20.70 8.89 -46.87
CA ASN A 164 20.92 8.01 -48.02
C ASN A 164 21.81 8.66 -49.09
N HIS A 165 21.72 9.98 -49.27
CA HIS A 165 22.60 10.68 -50.21
C HIS A 165 24.04 10.77 -49.73
N LEU A 166 24.26 10.97 -48.43
CA LEU A 166 25.60 11.09 -47.84
C LEU A 166 26.42 9.79 -47.95
N THR A 167 25.76 8.63 -47.99
CA THR A 167 26.45 7.33 -48.21
C THR A 167 26.96 7.17 -49.64
N GLU A 168 26.33 7.85 -50.61
CA GLU A 168 26.63 7.72 -52.05
C GLU A 168 27.45 8.90 -52.60
N CYS A 169 27.56 10.02 -51.87
CA CYS A 169 28.21 11.24 -52.35
C CYS A 169 29.25 11.79 -51.36
N ALA A 170 30.51 11.40 -51.55
CA ALA A 170 31.63 11.84 -50.71
C ALA A 170 31.75 13.38 -50.58
N PRO A 171 31.59 14.20 -51.65
CA PRO A 171 31.63 15.66 -51.51
C PRO A 171 30.55 16.24 -50.59
N CYS A 172 29.34 15.67 -50.60
CA CYS A 172 28.26 16.10 -49.71
C CYS A 172 28.48 15.61 -48.27
N ALA A 173 29.08 14.42 -48.09
CA ALA A 173 29.48 13.92 -46.77
C ALA A 173 30.54 14.82 -46.12
N ASP A 174 31.56 15.23 -46.87
CA ASP A 174 32.60 16.15 -46.39
C ASP A 174 32.02 17.51 -46.01
N GLU A 175 31.09 18.03 -46.82
CA GLU A 175 30.40 19.29 -46.54
C GLU A 175 29.48 19.17 -45.30
N ALA A 176 28.75 18.06 -45.17
CA ALA A 176 27.88 17.80 -44.03
C ALA A 176 28.67 17.70 -42.71
N LEU A 177 29.87 17.10 -42.73
CA LEU A 177 30.78 17.07 -41.58
C LEU A 177 31.22 18.47 -41.18
N LYS A 178 31.69 19.28 -42.15
CA LYS A 178 32.10 20.67 -41.90
C LYS A 178 30.94 21.52 -41.34
N LEU A 179 29.73 21.33 -41.86
CA LEU A 179 28.54 22.02 -41.36
C LEU A 179 28.20 21.60 -39.94
N ARG A 180 28.29 20.31 -39.59
CA ARG A 180 28.11 19.85 -38.20
C ARG A 180 29.17 20.40 -37.26
N ASP A 181 30.43 20.42 -37.67
CA ASP A 181 31.52 21.02 -36.89
C ASP A 181 31.27 22.52 -36.66
N ALA A 182 30.80 23.24 -37.68
CA ALA A 182 30.44 24.64 -37.58
C ALA A 182 29.22 24.89 -36.67
N VAL A 183 28.21 24.01 -36.68
CA VAL A 183 27.07 24.07 -35.75
C VAL A 183 27.54 23.96 -34.30
N GLY A 184 28.53 23.11 -34.02
CA GLY A 184 29.16 22.99 -32.70
C GLY A 184 29.78 24.31 -32.21
N LEU A 185 30.30 25.15 -33.13
CA LEU A 185 30.86 26.47 -32.80
C LEU A 185 29.79 27.56 -32.61
N LEU A 186 28.60 27.39 -33.19
CA LEU A 186 27.46 28.31 -33.03
C LEU A 186 26.65 28.03 -31.76
N GLN A 187 26.80 26.85 -31.18
CA GLN A 187 26.12 26.47 -29.96
C GLN A 187 26.85 27.10 -28.77
N ALA A 188 26.32 28.21 -28.26
CA ALA A 188 26.78 28.77 -26.98
C ALA A 188 26.72 27.67 -25.91
N ASP A 189 27.69 27.64 -24.98
CA ASP A 189 27.72 26.73 -23.83
C ASP A 189 26.37 26.79 -23.11
N ARG A 190 25.50 25.82 -23.42
CA ARG A 190 24.22 25.70 -22.73
C ARG A 190 24.47 24.91 -21.47
N ASN A 191 24.01 25.45 -20.35
CA ASN A 191 23.97 24.71 -19.10
C ASN A 191 23.23 23.38 -19.33
N LEU A 192 23.89 22.26 -19.04
CA LEU A 192 23.34 20.90 -19.14
C LEU A 192 22.36 20.57 -18.01
N ASP A 193 22.21 21.46 -17.03
CA ASP A 193 21.24 21.32 -15.95
C ASP A 193 19.82 21.27 -16.52
N LEU A 194 19.15 20.15 -16.27
CA LEU A 194 17.73 20.02 -16.57
C LEU A 194 16.94 20.97 -15.66
N PRO A 195 15.88 21.64 -16.16
CA PRO A 195 14.99 22.40 -15.30
C PRO A 195 14.47 21.51 -14.15
N PRO A 196 14.45 21.99 -12.90
CA PRO A 196 14.08 21.17 -11.74
C PRO A 196 12.65 20.59 -11.84
N LEU A 197 11.77 21.28 -12.57
CA LEU A 197 10.39 20.85 -12.82
C LEU A 197 10.21 20.05 -14.12
N LEU A 198 11.27 19.79 -14.88
CA LEU A 198 11.15 19.08 -16.16
C LEU A 198 10.60 17.67 -15.94
N ARG A 199 11.15 16.94 -14.96
CA ARG A 199 10.72 15.57 -14.65
C ARG A 199 9.23 15.54 -14.27
N SER A 200 8.80 16.41 -13.36
CA SER A 200 7.39 16.44 -12.92
C SER A 200 6.45 16.79 -14.07
N ARG A 201 6.78 17.80 -14.89
CA ARG A 201 5.97 18.18 -16.06
C ARG A 201 5.90 17.07 -17.11
N VAL A 202 7.00 16.37 -17.37
CA VAL A 202 7.03 15.24 -18.31
C VAL A 202 6.16 14.10 -17.80
N LEU A 203 6.29 13.74 -16.52
CA LEU A 203 5.47 12.70 -15.92
C LEU A 203 3.98 13.07 -15.91
N GLU A 204 3.64 14.29 -15.52
CA GLU A 204 2.27 14.82 -15.56
C GLU A 204 1.70 14.77 -16.98
N ASN A 205 2.46 15.20 -17.99
CA ASN A 205 2.02 15.11 -19.38
C ASN A 205 1.82 13.65 -19.83
N CYS A 206 2.74 12.76 -19.46
CA CYS A 206 2.67 11.35 -19.78
C CYS A 206 1.48 10.64 -19.11
N LEU A 207 1.15 10.99 -17.87
CA LEU A 207 0.02 10.46 -17.11
C LEU A 207 -1.30 11.04 -17.63
N GLY A 208 -1.34 12.33 -17.96
CA GLY A 208 -2.51 12.95 -18.58
C GLY A 208 -2.86 12.35 -19.95
N ARG A 209 -1.85 12.00 -20.76
CA ARG A 209 -2.04 11.30 -22.05
C ARG A 209 -2.44 9.84 -21.90
N ARG A 210 -2.13 9.21 -20.77
CA ARG A 210 -2.39 7.78 -20.49
C ARG A 210 -3.14 7.65 -19.17
N ALA A 211 -4.28 8.32 -19.08
CA ALA A 211 -5.13 8.24 -17.91
C ALA A 211 -5.51 6.77 -17.65
N ALA A 212 -5.50 6.37 -16.38
CA ALA A 212 -5.92 5.04 -15.99
C ALA A 212 -7.38 4.84 -16.40
N ARG A 213 -7.67 3.70 -17.05
CA ARG A 213 -9.05 3.36 -17.45
C ARG A 213 -9.99 3.30 -16.23
N ILE A 214 -9.47 2.83 -15.10
CA ILE A 214 -10.16 2.84 -13.81
C ILE A 214 -9.24 3.59 -12.84
N PRO A 215 -9.62 4.79 -12.38
CA PRO A 215 -8.83 5.53 -11.40
C PRO A 215 -8.95 4.91 -10.00
N VAL A 216 -7.89 5.09 -9.19
CA VAL A 216 -7.96 4.83 -7.75
C VAL A 216 -8.75 5.97 -7.08
N PRO A 217 -9.68 5.67 -6.16
CA PRO A 217 -10.36 6.72 -5.40
C PRO A 217 -9.35 7.59 -4.64
N LEU A 218 -9.59 8.90 -4.59
CA LEU A 218 -8.63 9.84 -3.98
C LEU A 218 -8.30 9.47 -2.53
N TRP A 219 -9.29 9.09 -1.73
CA TRP A 219 -9.13 8.65 -0.34
C TRP A 219 -8.37 7.32 -0.17
N ALA A 220 -8.22 6.53 -1.24
CA ALA A 220 -7.43 5.29 -1.23
C ALA A 220 -6.00 5.49 -1.79
N THR A 221 -5.71 6.67 -2.35
CA THR A 221 -4.43 6.95 -3.01
C THR A 221 -3.24 6.91 -2.03
N PRO A 222 -3.35 7.37 -0.76
CA PRO A 222 -2.28 7.20 0.21
C PRO A 222 -1.93 5.73 0.47
N TYR A 223 -2.93 4.85 0.62
CA TYR A 223 -2.70 3.43 0.84
C TYR A 223 -2.02 2.75 -0.37
N ASP A 224 -2.48 3.03 -1.58
CA ASP A 224 -1.86 2.54 -2.82
C ASP A 224 -0.39 2.96 -2.92
N ALA A 225 -0.09 4.24 -2.61
CA ALA A 225 1.25 4.78 -2.69
C ALA A 225 2.19 4.20 -1.62
N GLU A 226 1.78 4.12 -0.36
CA GLU A 226 2.65 3.64 0.71
C GLU A 226 2.89 2.13 0.62
N THR A 227 1.89 1.33 0.23
CA THR A 227 2.07 -0.11 -0.03
C THR A 227 2.98 -0.36 -1.22
N ALA A 228 2.85 0.41 -2.32
CA ALA A 228 3.77 0.32 -3.46
C ALA A 228 5.20 0.73 -3.10
N ARG A 229 5.37 1.75 -2.26
CA ARG A 229 6.68 2.22 -1.80
C ARG A 229 7.36 1.20 -0.89
N LEU A 230 6.61 0.58 0.02
CA LEU A 230 7.11 -0.49 0.86
C LEU A 230 7.44 -1.75 0.02
N ASP A 231 6.58 -2.12 -0.93
CA ASP A 231 6.87 -3.26 -1.83
C ASP A 231 8.15 -3.04 -2.65
N ALA A 232 8.41 -1.81 -3.09
CA ALA A 232 9.63 -1.46 -3.79
C ALA A 232 10.88 -1.65 -2.91
N LEU A 233 10.82 -1.27 -1.63
CA LEU A 233 11.90 -1.54 -0.66
C LEU A 233 12.11 -3.05 -0.48
N LEU A 234 11.04 -3.79 -0.24
CA LEU A 234 11.09 -5.23 0.05
C LEU A 234 11.55 -6.07 -1.15
N ARG A 235 11.37 -5.56 -2.38
CA ARG A 235 11.79 -6.25 -3.61
C ARG A 235 13.29 -6.51 -3.67
N ASP A 236 14.08 -5.64 -3.06
CA ASP A 236 15.55 -5.71 -3.12
C ASP A 236 16.15 -6.52 -1.96
N PHE A 237 15.32 -7.03 -1.03
CA PHE A 237 15.77 -7.78 0.15
C PHE A 237 16.16 -9.22 -0.19
N GLY A 238 17.32 -9.66 0.31
CA GLY A 238 17.71 -11.06 0.38
C GLY A 238 17.15 -11.75 1.62
N ASP A 239 17.38 -13.06 1.75
CA ASP A 239 16.80 -13.87 2.84
C ASP A 239 17.21 -13.39 4.25
N ALA A 240 18.39 -12.76 4.38
CA ALA A 240 18.87 -12.27 5.67
C ALA A 240 18.10 -11.04 6.14
N GLU A 241 17.81 -10.09 5.25
CA GLU A 241 17.08 -8.85 5.56
C GLU A 241 15.67 -9.15 6.06
N TRP A 242 15.00 -10.20 5.55
CA TRP A 242 13.69 -10.62 6.05
C TRP A 242 13.67 -11.04 7.53
N HIS A 243 14.83 -11.42 8.06
CA HIS A 243 15.02 -11.80 9.46
C HIS A 243 15.71 -10.70 10.29
N ALA A 244 15.97 -9.52 9.70
CA ALA A 244 16.55 -8.39 10.42
C ALA A 244 15.66 -8.05 11.64
N PRO A 245 16.25 -7.98 12.86
CA PRO A 245 15.49 -7.71 14.06
C PRO A 245 15.14 -6.23 14.16
N LEU A 246 13.90 -5.94 14.57
CA LEU A 246 13.45 -4.58 14.84
C LEU A 246 12.56 -4.52 16.09
N GLN A 247 12.28 -3.30 16.55
CA GLN A 247 11.42 -3.04 17.69
C GLN A 247 10.20 -2.24 17.22
N LEU A 248 9.03 -2.87 17.24
CA LEU A 248 7.77 -2.16 17.09
C LEU A 248 7.51 -1.36 18.37
N LYS A 249 7.17 -0.09 18.23
CA LYS A 249 6.94 0.84 19.35
C LYS A 249 5.52 1.39 19.28
N TRP A 250 4.91 1.57 20.45
CA TRP A 250 3.64 2.26 20.61
C TRP A 250 3.57 2.84 22.03
N PHE A 251 2.49 3.56 22.35
CA PHE A 251 2.28 4.18 23.65
C PHE A 251 1.05 3.58 24.33
N GLU A 252 1.23 3.04 25.54
CA GLU A 252 0.14 2.41 26.29
C GLU A 252 0.29 2.70 27.79
N LYS A 253 -0.82 2.98 28.49
CA LYS A 253 -0.84 3.19 29.95
C LYS A 253 0.17 4.25 30.44
N GLU A 254 0.30 5.34 29.67
CA GLU A 254 1.20 6.47 29.95
C GLU A 254 2.69 6.16 29.81
N GLU A 255 3.06 5.03 29.22
CA GLU A 255 4.45 4.61 29.04
C GLU A 255 4.71 4.16 27.60
N PRO A 256 5.93 4.34 27.08
CA PRO A 256 6.36 3.69 25.85
C PRO A 256 6.34 2.16 26.00
N ALA A 257 5.76 1.49 25.03
CA ALA A 257 5.72 0.04 24.92
C ALA A 257 6.46 -0.41 23.67
N ALA A 258 7.08 -1.59 23.73
CA ALA A 258 7.85 -2.12 22.60
C ALA A 258 7.77 -3.64 22.50
N ARG A 259 7.87 -4.13 21.26
CA ARG A 259 7.85 -5.56 20.93
C ARG A 259 8.89 -5.87 19.87
N ARG A 260 9.72 -6.88 20.16
CA ARG A 260 10.65 -7.44 19.17
C ARG A 260 9.90 -8.14 18.05
N ALA A 261 10.27 -7.83 16.82
CA ALA A 261 9.80 -8.47 15.61
C ALA A 261 10.95 -8.64 14.60
N THR A 262 10.64 -9.23 13.46
CA THR A 262 11.49 -9.22 12.26
C THR A 262 10.76 -8.49 11.14
N VAL A 263 11.47 -8.11 10.06
CA VAL A 263 10.84 -7.57 8.85
C VAL A 263 9.67 -8.43 8.37
N ALA A 264 9.86 -9.75 8.25
CA ALA A 264 8.78 -10.65 7.85
C ALA A 264 7.62 -10.68 8.85
N GLY A 265 7.92 -10.55 10.15
CA GLY A 265 6.91 -10.44 11.21
C GLY A 265 6.07 -9.17 11.09
N VAL A 266 6.67 -8.05 10.68
CA VAL A 266 5.99 -6.76 10.43
C VAL A 266 5.12 -6.81 9.19
N ILE A 267 5.60 -7.39 8.09
CA ILE A 267 4.76 -7.57 6.89
C ILE A 267 3.57 -8.48 7.18
N GLY A 268 3.78 -9.53 7.97
CA GLY A 268 2.68 -10.37 8.46
C GLY A 268 1.69 -9.60 9.34
N HIS A 269 2.18 -8.74 10.24
CA HIS A 269 1.36 -7.82 11.02
C HIS A 269 0.49 -6.95 10.10
N LEU A 270 1.10 -6.19 9.17
CA LEU A 270 0.39 -5.32 8.23
C LEU A 270 -0.70 -6.08 7.45
N MET A 271 -0.35 -7.22 6.85
CA MET A 271 -1.30 -8.08 6.12
C MET A 271 -2.49 -8.49 6.99
N THR A 272 -2.21 -8.89 8.23
CA THR A 272 -3.27 -9.37 9.12
C THR A 272 -4.17 -8.24 9.55
N VAL A 273 -3.67 -7.05 9.85
CA VAL A 273 -4.53 -5.91 10.22
C VAL A 273 -5.31 -5.38 9.01
N ASP A 274 -4.72 -5.38 7.80
CA ASP A 274 -5.43 -5.06 6.54
C ASP A 274 -6.59 -6.04 6.27
N GLY A 275 -6.58 -7.22 6.89
CA GLY A 275 -7.71 -8.14 6.89
C GLY A 275 -9.00 -7.60 7.52
N LEU A 276 -8.93 -6.55 8.36
CA LEU A 276 -10.12 -5.82 8.83
C LEU A 276 -10.83 -5.13 7.67
N VAL A 277 -10.05 -4.47 6.80
CA VAL A 277 -10.54 -3.81 5.60
C VAL A 277 -11.04 -4.83 4.59
N ALA A 278 -10.30 -5.92 4.39
CA ALA A 278 -10.72 -7.03 3.53
C ALA A 278 -12.09 -7.59 3.96
N SER A 279 -12.25 -7.89 5.25
CA SER A 279 -13.50 -8.39 5.82
C SER A 279 -14.66 -7.42 5.61
N ALA A 280 -14.46 -6.12 5.82
CA ALA A 280 -15.49 -5.09 5.62
C ALA A 280 -15.94 -4.98 4.15
N LEU A 281 -15.05 -5.30 3.21
CA LEU A 281 -15.32 -5.36 1.77
C LEU A 281 -15.92 -6.72 1.33
N GLY A 282 -16.12 -7.66 2.24
CA GLY A 282 -16.62 -9.01 1.94
C GLY A 282 -15.60 -9.92 1.25
N LEU A 283 -14.30 -9.61 1.40
CA LEU A 283 -13.20 -10.43 0.91
C LEU A 283 -12.75 -11.43 1.99
N ASP A 284 -12.00 -12.45 1.59
CA ASP A 284 -11.44 -13.43 2.51
C ASP A 284 -10.44 -12.79 3.49
N ASP A 285 -10.57 -13.12 4.78
CA ASP A 285 -9.63 -12.68 5.82
C ASP A 285 -8.37 -13.58 5.81
N PRO A 286 -7.14 -13.02 5.79
CA PRO A 286 -5.90 -13.80 5.80
C PRO A 286 -5.71 -14.68 7.04
N LEU A 287 -6.38 -14.39 8.16
CA LEU A 287 -6.37 -15.22 9.37
C LEU A 287 -7.41 -16.35 9.33
N GLY A 288 -8.33 -16.32 8.37
CA GLY A 288 -9.48 -17.22 8.26
C GLY A 288 -10.51 -17.01 9.39
N GLU A 289 -11.66 -17.68 9.27
CA GLU A 289 -12.74 -17.54 10.25
C GLU A 289 -12.61 -18.51 11.44
N PRO A 290 -12.88 -18.06 12.69
CA PRO A 290 -13.13 -16.67 13.09
C PRO A 290 -11.83 -15.87 13.26
N ALA A 291 -11.78 -14.66 12.70
CA ALA A 291 -10.67 -13.73 12.86
C ALA A 291 -10.98 -12.69 13.96
N PRO A 292 -10.01 -12.34 14.83
CA PRO A 292 -10.20 -11.26 15.81
C PRO A 292 -10.44 -9.90 15.13
N GLN A 293 -11.08 -8.97 15.84
CA GLN A 293 -11.40 -7.62 15.32
C GLN A 293 -10.44 -6.53 15.82
N SER A 294 -9.65 -6.79 16.87
CA SER A 294 -8.62 -5.87 17.35
C SER A 294 -7.31 -6.05 16.57
N PRO A 295 -6.65 -4.98 16.09
CA PRO A 295 -5.32 -5.06 15.47
C PRO A 295 -4.32 -5.88 16.30
N THR A 296 -4.21 -5.58 17.61
CA THR A 296 -3.30 -6.28 18.53
C THR A 296 -3.60 -7.77 18.60
N GLU A 297 -4.88 -8.14 18.72
CA GLU A 297 -5.28 -9.56 18.80
C GLU A 297 -4.99 -10.32 17.51
N ARG A 298 -5.13 -9.66 16.35
CA ARG A 298 -4.83 -10.21 15.03
C ARG A 298 -3.33 -10.44 14.86
N THR A 299 -2.52 -9.43 15.18
CA THR A 299 -1.05 -9.51 15.18
C THR A 299 -0.57 -10.67 16.04
N GLU A 300 -1.06 -10.76 17.27
CA GLU A 300 -0.68 -11.80 18.22
C GLU A 300 -1.20 -13.18 17.78
N ALA A 301 -2.39 -13.27 17.17
CA ALA A 301 -2.88 -14.53 16.60
C ALA A 301 -2.01 -15.01 15.44
N PHE A 302 -1.55 -14.11 14.57
CA PHE A 302 -0.64 -14.41 13.48
C PHE A 302 0.71 -14.93 14.00
N TRP A 303 1.36 -14.17 14.89
CA TRP A 303 2.68 -14.55 15.42
C TRP A 303 2.65 -15.85 16.23
N ARG A 304 1.55 -16.15 16.94
CA ARG A 304 1.40 -17.46 17.61
C ARG A 304 1.26 -18.62 16.63
N ARG A 305 0.65 -18.40 15.46
CA ARG A 305 0.42 -19.44 14.44
C ARG A 305 1.65 -19.65 13.56
N ALA A 306 2.44 -18.61 13.32
CA ALA A 306 3.66 -18.68 12.52
C ALA A 306 4.74 -19.55 13.20
N HIS A 307 4.81 -20.82 12.81
CA HIS A 307 5.92 -21.73 13.10
C HIS A 307 6.56 -22.11 11.76
N PRO A 308 7.90 -22.07 11.53
CA PRO A 308 8.98 -21.19 12.05
C PRO A 308 8.71 -19.68 11.81
N PRO A 309 9.62 -18.73 12.16
CA PRO A 309 9.41 -17.31 11.90
C PRO A 309 9.02 -17.06 10.44
N PRO A 310 8.09 -16.12 10.18
CA PRO A 310 7.76 -15.73 8.81
C PRO A 310 9.05 -15.41 8.03
N THR A 311 9.07 -15.77 6.76
CA THR A 311 10.18 -15.49 5.85
C THR A 311 9.69 -14.59 4.71
N ARG A 312 10.51 -14.39 3.68
CA ARG A 312 10.13 -13.66 2.45
C ARG A 312 8.84 -14.15 1.78
N THR A 313 8.40 -15.38 2.07
CA THR A 313 7.16 -15.95 1.54
C THR A 313 5.91 -15.15 1.92
N ILE A 314 5.99 -14.26 2.92
CA ILE A 314 4.87 -13.38 3.31
C ILE A 314 4.64 -12.23 2.33
N ARG A 315 5.64 -11.87 1.50
CA ARG A 315 5.56 -10.72 0.60
C ARG A 315 4.45 -10.84 -0.43
N GLU A 316 4.38 -11.98 -1.12
CA GLU A 316 3.40 -12.19 -2.19
C GLU A 316 1.96 -12.14 -1.67
N PRO A 317 1.58 -12.85 -0.59
CA PRO A 317 0.24 -12.74 0.00
C PRO A 317 -0.13 -11.32 0.43
N TRP A 318 0.79 -10.61 1.10
CA TRP A 318 0.57 -9.22 1.52
C TRP A 318 0.33 -8.31 0.31
N ARG A 319 1.20 -8.40 -0.70
CA ARG A 319 1.12 -7.59 -1.92
C ARG A 319 -0.16 -7.86 -2.71
N ASP A 320 -0.53 -9.12 -2.86
CA ASP A 320 -1.74 -9.52 -3.56
C ASP A 320 -3.00 -9.05 -2.81
N GLN A 321 -2.98 -9.06 -1.47
CA GLN A 321 -4.05 -8.49 -0.66
C GLN A 321 -4.17 -6.98 -0.91
N SER A 322 -3.08 -6.21 -0.80
CA SER A 322 -3.11 -4.76 -1.04
C SER A 322 -3.64 -4.42 -2.44
N HIS A 323 -3.21 -5.15 -3.47
CA HIS A 323 -3.74 -5.00 -4.82
C HIS A 323 -5.23 -5.33 -4.92
N THR A 324 -5.68 -6.38 -4.24
CA THR A 324 -7.09 -6.79 -4.23
C THR A 324 -7.95 -5.75 -3.52
N LEU A 325 -7.47 -5.15 -2.43
CA LEU A 325 -8.15 -4.05 -1.74
C LEU A 325 -8.31 -2.85 -2.68
N ILE A 326 -7.22 -2.38 -3.29
CA ILE A 326 -7.23 -1.24 -4.22
C ILE A 326 -8.15 -1.51 -5.41
N ARG A 327 -8.03 -2.69 -6.03
CA ARG A 327 -8.90 -3.10 -7.12
C ARG A 327 -10.37 -3.07 -6.70
N THR A 328 -10.70 -3.63 -5.54
CA THR A 328 -12.09 -3.72 -5.05
C THR A 328 -12.68 -2.33 -4.86
N VAL A 329 -11.97 -1.42 -4.17
CA VAL A 329 -12.49 -0.06 -3.94
C VAL A 329 -12.55 0.78 -5.22
N SER A 330 -11.68 0.53 -6.20
CA SER A 330 -11.70 1.17 -7.51
C SER A 330 -12.91 0.80 -8.36
N PHE A 331 -13.49 -0.39 -8.17
CA PHE A 331 -14.70 -0.82 -8.87
C PHE A 331 -15.98 -0.63 -8.04
N ALA A 332 -15.85 -0.27 -6.77
CA ALA A 332 -17.00 -0.13 -5.88
C ALA A 332 -17.76 1.19 -6.10
N GLY A 333 -19.06 1.17 -5.81
CA GLY A 333 -19.93 2.34 -5.93
C GLY A 333 -19.67 3.40 -4.86
N ARG A 334 -20.28 4.58 -5.02
CA ARG A 334 -20.07 5.78 -4.17
C ARG A 334 -20.26 5.55 -2.66
N GLY A 335 -21.04 4.54 -2.25
CA GLY A 335 -21.31 4.24 -0.83
C GLY A 335 -20.21 3.44 -0.12
N VAL A 336 -19.22 2.91 -0.85
CA VAL A 336 -18.19 2.02 -0.27
C VAL A 336 -17.35 2.74 0.79
N ALA A 337 -17.10 4.03 0.63
CA ALA A 337 -16.29 4.84 1.53
C ALA A 337 -16.86 4.92 2.96
N GLU A 338 -18.18 4.77 3.11
CA GLU A 338 -18.88 4.86 4.40
C GLU A 338 -19.05 3.50 5.09
N LEU A 339 -18.57 2.40 4.49
CA LEU A 339 -18.64 1.08 5.13
C LEU A 339 -17.91 1.12 6.47
N SER A 340 -18.56 0.58 7.50
CA SER A 340 -17.98 0.53 8.84
C SER A 340 -16.93 -0.59 8.93
N VAL A 341 -15.70 -0.22 9.26
CA VAL A 341 -14.59 -1.14 9.50
C VAL A 341 -14.38 -1.25 11.02
N PRO A 342 -14.68 -2.41 11.64
CA PRO A 342 -14.51 -2.58 13.08
C PRO A 342 -13.02 -2.78 13.44
N TYR A 343 -12.55 -2.04 14.45
CA TYR A 343 -11.21 -2.12 15.04
C TYR A 343 -11.24 -2.70 16.48
N GLY A 344 -12.32 -3.41 16.82
CA GLY A 344 -12.60 -3.88 18.18
C GLY A 344 -13.43 -2.87 18.96
N GLU A 345 -12.78 -2.00 19.74
CA GLU A 345 -13.49 -1.05 20.62
C GLU A 345 -14.12 0.14 19.89
N PHE A 346 -13.72 0.38 18.64
CA PHE A 346 -14.23 1.44 17.78
C PHE A 346 -14.37 0.96 16.34
N ALA A 347 -14.93 1.80 15.49
CA ALA A 347 -15.02 1.57 14.06
C ALA A 347 -14.69 2.85 13.30
N LEU A 348 -14.12 2.69 12.11
CA LEU A 348 -13.84 3.77 11.18
C LEU A 348 -14.64 3.57 9.89
N PRO A 349 -15.11 4.64 9.24
CA PRO A 349 -15.51 4.58 7.83
C PRO A 349 -14.36 4.02 6.99
N LEU A 350 -14.66 3.25 5.95
CA LEU A 350 -13.65 2.61 5.10
C LEU A 350 -12.62 3.60 4.56
N ARG A 351 -13.05 4.81 4.19
CA ARG A 351 -12.11 5.86 3.75
C ARG A 351 -11.06 6.19 4.81
N ASP A 352 -11.49 6.35 6.05
CA ASP A 352 -10.63 6.73 7.17
C ASP A 352 -9.78 5.51 7.59
N ALA A 353 -10.34 4.30 7.51
CA ALA A 353 -9.59 3.07 7.69
C ALA A 353 -8.46 2.92 6.66
N MET A 354 -8.66 3.27 5.40
CA MET A 354 -7.58 3.21 4.39
C MET A 354 -6.48 4.24 4.66
N ILE A 355 -6.81 5.43 5.16
CA ILE A 355 -5.82 6.42 5.57
C ILE A 355 -5.04 5.93 6.81
N ASP A 356 -5.72 5.33 7.80
CA ASP A 356 -5.08 4.65 8.93
C ASP A 356 -4.13 3.56 8.45
N ARG A 357 -4.58 2.68 7.54
CA ARG A 357 -3.71 1.64 6.98
C ARG A 357 -2.51 2.20 6.22
N ALA A 358 -2.68 3.32 5.52
CA ALA A 358 -1.58 4.01 4.85
C ALA A 358 -0.55 4.57 5.84
N PHE A 359 -1.02 5.18 6.93
CA PHE A 359 -0.18 5.68 8.02
C PHE A 359 0.65 4.54 8.63
N GLU A 360 -0.01 3.44 8.99
CA GLU A 360 0.63 2.26 9.57
C GLU A 360 1.64 1.62 8.61
N CYS A 361 1.33 1.56 7.31
CA CYS A 361 2.26 1.07 6.29
C CYS A 361 3.50 1.95 6.17
N TRP A 362 3.35 3.28 6.24
CA TRP A 362 4.48 4.20 6.23
C TRP A 362 5.35 4.06 7.48
N ILE A 363 4.76 4.12 8.68
CA ILE A 363 5.49 4.03 9.96
C ILE A 363 6.29 2.72 10.01
N HIS A 364 5.66 1.59 9.69
CA HIS A 364 6.37 0.31 9.67
C HIS A 364 7.35 0.18 8.51
N GLY A 365 7.16 0.92 7.41
CA GLY A 365 8.18 1.07 6.39
C GLY A 365 9.43 1.80 6.91
N VAL A 366 9.26 2.79 7.80
CA VAL A 366 10.38 3.44 8.51
C VAL A 366 11.06 2.44 9.43
N ASP A 367 10.32 1.70 10.26
CA ASP A 367 10.88 0.66 11.14
C ASP A 367 11.74 -0.35 10.38
N ILE A 368 11.22 -0.83 9.24
CA ILE A 368 11.91 -1.80 8.39
C ILE A 368 13.16 -1.17 7.78
N ALA A 369 13.06 0.04 7.25
CA ALA A 369 14.18 0.71 6.61
C ALA A 369 15.30 1.03 7.61
N GLU A 370 14.97 1.45 8.83
CA GLU A 370 15.94 1.63 9.91
C GLU A 370 16.65 0.32 10.26
N ALA A 371 15.92 -0.80 10.31
CA ALA A 371 16.49 -2.11 10.66
C ALA A 371 17.52 -2.63 9.63
N VAL A 372 17.51 -2.10 8.41
CA VAL A 372 18.44 -2.47 7.33
C VAL A 372 19.29 -1.30 6.82
N ASP A 373 19.35 -0.20 7.58
CA ASP A 373 20.10 1.02 7.25
C ASP A 373 19.77 1.61 5.85
N TYR A 374 18.48 1.63 5.49
CA TYR A 374 17.99 2.14 4.20
C TYR A 374 17.29 3.50 4.32
N PRO A 375 17.49 4.45 3.39
CA PRO A 375 16.80 5.74 3.42
C PRO A 375 15.32 5.60 3.03
N TYR A 376 14.40 6.02 3.91
CA TYR A 376 12.97 5.96 3.67
C TYR A 376 12.31 7.31 3.98
N PRO A 377 12.06 8.16 2.95
CA PRO A 377 11.55 9.52 3.18
C PRO A 377 10.10 9.52 3.67
N ALA A 378 9.64 10.67 4.15
CA ALA A 378 8.23 10.88 4.48
C ALA A 378 7.32 10.80 3.22
N PRO A 379 6.01 10.54 3.41
CA PRO A 379 5.03 10.59 2.33
C PRO A 379 5.00 11.94 1.63
N SER A 380 4.33 12.00 0.47
CA SER A 380 4.09 13.27 -0.20
C SER A 380 3.26 14.21 0.70
N GLY A 381 3.48 15.52 0.59
CA GLY A 381 2.74 16.52 1.40
C GLY A 381 1.22 16.32 1.41
N PRO A 382 0.55 16.09 0.26
CA PRO A 382 -0.88 15.79 0.25
C PRO A 382 -1.26 14.51 1.01
N HIS A 383 -0.47 13.43 0.91
CA HIS A 383 -0.77 12.20 1.65
C HIS A 383 -0.53 12.38 3.15
N LEU A 384 0.54 13.08 3.51
CA LEU A 384 0.86 13.38 4.91
C LEU A 384 -0.23 14.27 5.53
N HIS A 385 -0.80 15.22 4.77
CA HIS A 385 -1.93 16.04 5.21
C HIS A 385 -3.15 15.19 5.60
N GLU A 386 -3.55 14.24 4.76
CA GLU A 386 -4.69 13.35 5.03
C GLU A 386 -4.46 12.51 6.30
N MET A 387 -3.22 12.03 6.51
CA MET A 387 -2.85 11.29 7.72
C MET A 387 -2.90 12.16 8.98
N ILE A 388 -2.37 13.39 8.91
CA ILE A 388 -2.41 14.36 10.01
C ILE A 388 -3.86 14.74 10.31
N ASP A 389 -4.66 14.99 9.28
CA ASP A 389 -6.05 15.38 9.41
C ASP A 389 -6.88 14.29 10.09
N LEU A 390 -6.71 13.02 9.68
CA LEU A 390 -7.34 11.90 10.37
C LEU A 390 -6.93 11.84 11.84
N ALA A 391 -5.63 11.91 12.15
CA ALA A 391 -5.16 11.88 13.53
C ALA A 391 -5.77 13.03 14.37
N ALA A 392 -5.78 14.25 13.83
CA ALA A 392 -6.40 15.41 14.47
C ALA A 392 -7.90 15.22 14.75
N GLN A 393 -8.64 14.60 13.82
CA GLN A 393 -10.05 14.26 14.01
C GLN A 393 -10.27 13.18 15.10
N LEU A 394 -9.32 12.28 15.31
CA LEU A 394 -9.43 11.21 16.30
C LEU A 394 -9.07 11.64 17.73
N ILE A 395 -8.22 12.68 17.89
CA ILE A 395 -7.75 13.15 19.21
C ILE A 395 -8.91 13.45 20.20
N PRO A 396 -10.00 14.16 19.85
CA PRO A 396 -11.07 14.45 20.81
C PRO A 396 -11.70 13.19 21.42
N SER A 397 -11.85 12.13 20.63
CA SER A 397 -12.37 10.85 21.08
C SER A 397 -11.37 10.10 21.97
N ALA A 398 -10.09 10.12 21.61
CA ALA A 398 -9.01 9.56 22.43
C ALA A 398 -8.90 10.29 23.78
N LEU A 399 -8.96 11.61 23.79
CA LEU A 399 -8.97 12.43 25.00
C LEU A 399 -10.17 12.08 25.91
N ALA A 400 -11.36 11.94 25.32
CA ALA A 400 -12.54 11.52 26.07
C ALA A 400 -12.39 10.11 26.66
N ALA A 401 -11.75 9.18 25.95
CA ALA A 401 -11.45 7.84 26.44
C ALA A 401 -10.46 7.87 27.61
N ARG A 402 -9.36 8.62 27.48
CA ARG A 402 -8.38 8.83 28.56
C ARG A 402 -9.03 9.41 29.82
N ARG A 403 -9.92 10.40 29.66
CA ARG A 403 -10.68 10.99 30.79
C ARG A 403 -11.55 9.95 31.50
N ARG A 404 -12.24 9.07 30.76
CA ARG A 404 -13.02 7.97 31.35
C ARG A 404 -12.14 6.97 32.10
N ALA A 405 -10.92 6.75 31.63
CA ALA A 405 -9.93 5.90 32.29
C ALA A 405 -9.24 6.59 33.49
N GLY A 406 -9.53 7.87 33.77
CA GLY A 406 -8.87 8.63 34.85
C GLY A 406 -7.44 9.07 34.52
N LEU A 407 -7.07 9.06 33.23
CA LEU A 407 -5.73 9.39 32.71
C LEU A 407 -5.64 10.81 32.11
N ALA A 408 -6.70 11.60 32.24
CA ALA A 408 -6.76 12.98 31.76
C ALA A 408 -7.68 13.80 32.66
N SER A 409 -7.53 15.11 32.59
CA SER A 409 -8.26 16.04 33.46
C SER A 409 -9.76 16.02 33.14
N PRO A 410 -10.65 16.24 34.12
CA PRO A 410 -12.08 16.32 33.89
C PRO A 410 -12.45 17.39 32.84
N ALA A 411 -13.57 17.21 32.15
CA ALA A 411 -14.07 18.22 31.23
C ALA A 411 -14.42 19.49 32.02
N HIS A 412 -13.99 20.65 31.54
CA HIS A 412 -14.22 21.93 32.21
C HIS A 412 -15.56 22.53 31.81
N GLN A 413 -15.88 22.53 30.51
CA GLN A 413 -17.11 23.11 29.99
C GLN A 413 -17.75 22.23 28.92
N LEU A 414 -18.78 21.47 29.31
CA LEU A 414 -19.61 20.76 28.35
C LEU A 414 -20.52 21.73 27.59
N VAL A 415 -20.58 21.55 26.27
CA VAL A 415 -21.44 22.32 25.37
C VAL A 415 -22.42 21.39 24.65
N VAL A 416 -23.48 21.98 24.09
CA VAL A 416 -24.40 21.25 23.21
C VAL A 416 -23.61 20.70 22.02
N PRO A 417 -23.84 19.44 21.59
CA PRO A 417 -23.22 18.89 20.38
C PRO A 417 -23.30 19.85 19.18
N GLY A 418 -22.20 19.96 18.44
CA GLY A 418 -22.07 20.89 17.31
C GLY A 418 -21.80 22.35 17.69
N SER A 419 -21.79 22.69 18.98
CA SER A 419 -21.47 24.05 19.43
C SER A 419 -19.96 24.23 19.65
N PRO A 420 -19.42 25.46 19.49
CA PRO A 420 -18.03 25.76 19.80
C PRO A 420 -17.67 25.46 21.27
N GLY A 421 -16.61 24.68 21.49
CA GLY A 421 -16.09 24.31 22.82
C GLY A 421 -14.69 24.87 23.08
N ARG A 422 -14.16 24.70 24.30
CA ARG A 422 -12.73 24.97 24.57
C ARG A 422 -11.88 24.15 23.60
N SER A 423 -10.92 24.81 22.97
CA SER A 423 -10.13 24.25 21.88
C SER A 423 -8.64 24.36 22.15
N LEU A 424 -7.86 23.41 21.65
CA LEU A 424 -6.43 23.57 21.47
C LEU A 424 -6.15 23.81 19.99
N HIS A 425 -5.33 24.81 19.68
CA HIS A 425 -4.83 25.06 18.34
C HIS A 425 -3.61 24.20 18.08
N LEU A 426 -3.75 23.22 17.19
CA LEU A 426 -2.66 22.39 16.68
C LEU A 426 -2.18 23.00 15.37
N GLU A 427 -0.96 23.51 15.36
CA GLU A 427 -0.25 23.98 14.17
C GLU A 427 0.77 22.92 13.77
N VAL A 428 0.66 22.40 12.55
CA VAL A 428 1.64 21.46 12.01
C VAL A 428 2.39 22.15 10.89
N GLU A 429 3.72 22.21 11.02
CA GLU A 429 4.61 22.82 10.05
C GLU A 429 5.05 21.82 8.96
N GLY A 430 5.58 22.34 7.85
CA GLY A 430 6.16 21.52 6.79
C GLY A 430 5.17 21.00 5.75
N PRO A 431 5.61 20.06 4.88
CA PRO A 431 4.77 19.48 3.84
C PRO A 431 3.56 18.76 4.42
N GLY A 432 2.35 19.11 3.96
CA GLY A 432 1.10 18.55 4.50
C GLY A 432 0.65 19.18 5.83
N GLY A 433 1.41 20.15 6.35
CA GLY A 433 1.04 20.93 7.52
C GLY A 433 -0.22 21.78 7.35
N GLY A 434 -0.65 22.40 8.45
CA GLY A 434 -1.92 23.11 8.52
C GLY A 434 -2.27 23.56 9.93
N ASN A 435 -3.54 23.94 10.12
CA ASN A 435 -4.06 24.39 11.40
C ASN A 435 -5.34 23.62 11.73
N TRP A 436 -5.35 22.98 12.89
CA TRP A 436 -6.49 22.25 13.43
C TRP A 436 -6.89 22.81 14.79
N TYR A 437 -8.18 22.78 15.09
CA TYR A 437 -8.70 23.17 16.40
C TYR A 437 -9.33 21.95 17.05
N ILE A 438 -8.66 21.43 18.08
CA ILE A 438 -9.02 20.19 18.77
C ILE A 438 -9.97 20.52 19.91
N ALA A 439 -11.18 19.97 19.89
CA ALA A 439 -12.13 20.14 20.99
C ALA A 439 -11.68 19.38 22.24
N LEU A 440 -11.59 20.08 23.38
CA LEU A 440 -10.99 19.54 24.62
C LEU A 440 -11.99 18.84 25.54
N ASP A 441 -13.19 19.41 25.67
CA ASP A 441 -14.13 19.01 26.73
C ASP A 441 -15.11 17.92 26.27
N SER A 442 -15.40 17.83 24.96
CA SER A 442 -16.32 16.83 24.40
C SER A 442 -15.95 16.53 22.94
N PRO A 443 -15.96 15.26 22.51
CA PRO A 443 -15.75 14.90 21.11
C PRO A 443 -16.88 15.36 20.19
N ALA A 444 -18.05 15.70 20.76
CA ALA A 444 -19.18 16.22 19.99
C ALA A 444 -19.16 17.76 19.85
N ALA A 445 -18.20 18.46 20.47
CA ALA A 445 -18.05 19.90 20.33
C ALA A 445 -17.25 20.25 19.07
N VAL A 446 -17.41 21.48 18.59
CA VAL A 446 -16.63 22.00 17.45
C VAL A 446 -15.44 22.78 17.99
N GLY A 447 -14.23 22.44 17.51
CA GLY A 447 -13.04 23.22 17.80
C GLY A 447 -13.01 24.52 16.98
N THR A 448 -12.63 25.63 17.60
CA THR A 448 -12.62 26.96 16.96
C THR A 448 -11.47 27.83 17.46
N ALA A 449 -11.02 28.78 16.63
CA ALA A 449 -9.95 29.72 16.98
C ALA A 449 -10.35 30.65 18.13
N GLU A 450 -11.59 31.11 18.15
CA GLU A 450 -12.13 32.04 19.14
C GLU A 450 -12.19 31.42 20.55
N ARG A 451 -12.13 30.10 20.63
CA ARG A 451 -12.18 29.32 21.87
C ARG A 451 -10.87 28.59 22.14
N ALA A 452 -9.80 28.92 21.42
CA ALA A 452 -8.46 28.39 21.66
C ALA A 452 -7.95 28.87 23.02
N VAL A 453 -7.58 27.93 23.89
CA VAL A 453 -7.01 28.21 25.23
C VAL A 453 -5.52 27.87 25.31
N ALA A 454 -5.02 27.16 24.31
CA ALA A 454 -3.63 26.75 24.17
C ALA A 454 -3.27 26.52 22.70
N GLN A 455 -1.98 26.55 22.40
CA GLN A 455 -1.41 26.26 21.10
C GLN A 455 -0.25 25.27 21.24
N VAL A 456 -0.17 24.34 20.29
CA VAL A 456 0.93 23.41 20.10
C VAL A 456 1.38 23.50 18.64
N ALA A 457 2.68 23.69 18.42
CA ALA A 457 3.29 23.77 17.09
C ALA A 457 4.41 22.73 16.95
N LEU A 458 4.41 21.93 15.89
CA LEU A 458 5.46 20.93 15.59
C LEU A 458 5.52 20.57 14.11
N ASP A 459 6.62 19.95 13.67
CA ASP A 459 6.75 19.43 12.30
C ASP A 459 5.80 18.25 12.04
N GLY A 460 5.35 18.09 10.80
CA GLY A 460 4.43 17.00 10.41
C GLY A 460 4.97 15.60 10.68
N VAL A 461 6.26 15.35 10.44
CA VAL A 461 6.86 14.04 10.74
C VAL A 461 6.93 13.84 12.25
N GLU A 462 7.32 14.86 13.01
CA GLU A 462 7.36 14.82 14.48
C GLU A 462 5.97 14.48 15.06
N PHE A 463 4.91 15.13 14.57
CA PHE A 463 3.54 14.84 14.99
C PHE A 463 3.13 13.39 14.69
N CYS A 464 3.45 12.89 13.50
CA CYS A 464 3.17 11.51 13.14
C CYS A 464 3.97 10.51 13.99
N GLN A 465 5.22 10.79 14.33
CA GLN A 465 6.01 9.95 15.24
C GLN A 465 5.40 9.92 16.65
N LEU A 466 4.86 11.06 17.13
CA LEU A 466 4.12 11.11 18.39
C LEU A 466 2.85 10.25 18.33
N VAL A 467 2.03 10.42 17.28
CA VAL A 467 0.80 9.65 17.06
C VAL A 467 1.09 8.15 16.95
N ALA A 468 2.22 7.79 16.36
CA ALA A 468 2.71 6.41 16.26
C ALA A 468 3.37 5.88 17.55
N GLY A 469 3.44 6.66 18.63
CA GLY A 469 4.05 6.25 19.90
C GLY A 469 5.55 5.96 19.80
N HIS A 470 6.22 6.50 18.79
CA HIS A 470 7.67 6.35 18.58
C HIS A 470 8.48 7.34 19.39
N ILE A 471 7.87 8.46 19.75
CA ILE A 471 8.39 9.46 20.69
C ILE A 471 7.35 9.66 21.80
N SER A 472 7.82 9.87 23.03
CA SER A 472 6.92 10.18 24.14
C SER A 472 6.35 11.60 24.03
N PRO A 473 5.17 11.88 24.60
CA PRO A 473 4.63 13.23 24.68
C PRO A 473 5.60 14.26 25.28
N GLU A 474 6.45 13.85 26.22
CA GLU A 474 7.46 14.69 26.86
C GLU A 474 8.68 14.99 25.99
N GLU A 475 9.04 14.06 25.10
CA GLU A 475 10.19 14.19 24.21
C GLU A 475 9.87 14.92 22.90
N ALA A 476 8.59 14.99 22.54
CA ALA A 476 8.14 15.64 21.31
C ALA A 476 8.64 17.09 21.22
N ALA A 477 9.31 17.40 20.10
CA ALA A 477 9.85 18.72 19.80
C ALA A 477 8.72 19.71 19.41
N ALA A 478 7.90 20.07 20.40
CA ALA A 478 6.74 20.94 20.22
C ALA A 478 6.94 22.31 20.87
N GLY A 479 6.66 23.37 20.11
CA GLY A 479 6.39 24.69 20.66
C GLY A 479 5.05 24.69 21.40
N GLN A 480 5.00 25.29 22.59
CA GLN A 480 3.84 25.21 23.48
C GLN A 480 3.54 26.59 24.07
N ASP A 481 2.27 27.02 23.98
CA ASP A 481 1.78 28.27 24.61
C ASP A 481 0.37 28.11 25.19
N GLY A 482 0.08 28.80 26.30
CA GLY A 482 -1.23 28.78 26.97
C GLY A 482 -1.40 27.69 28.03
N ASP A 483 -2.60 27.09 28.09
CA ASP A 483 -3.02 26.13 29.11
C ASP A 483 -2.22 24.82 29.07
N ARG A 484 -1.31 24.64 30.03
CA ARG A 484 -0.41 23.48 30.14
C ARG A 484 -1.14 22.15 30.36
N GLU A 485 -2.27 22.16 31.06
CA GLU A 485 -3.06 20.95 31.31
C GLU A 485 -3.69 20.48 29.99
N ALA A 486 -4.27 21.41 29.23
CA ALA A 486 -4.84 21.13 27.91
C ALA A 486 -3.78 20.63 26.92
N ILE A 487 -2.58 21.23 26.91
CA ILE A 487 -1.47 20.78 26.06
C ILE A 487 -1.06 19.36 26.40
N ARG A 488 -0.80 19.07 27.68
CA ARG A 488 -0.42 17.73 28.14
C ARG A 488 -1.48 16.71 27.75
N ASP A 489 -2.75 17.00 28.05
CA ASP A 489 -3.86 16.08 27.78
C ASP A 489 -4.00 15.77 26.28
N VAL A 490 -3.78 16.74 25.39
CA VAL A 490 -3.82 16.53 23.93
C VAL A 490 -2.61 15.75 23.42
N LEU A 491 -1.38 16.05 23.86
CA LEU A 491 -0.19 15.31 23.41
C LEU A 491 -0.27 13.83 23.84
N PHE A 492 -0.74 13.57 25.06
CA PHE A 492 -0.97 12.21 25.55
C PHE A 492 -2.15 11.52 24.84
N ALA A 493 -3.19 12.26 24.46
CA ALA A 493 -4.28 11.71 23.65
C ALA A 493 -3.80 11.33 22.24
N ALA A 494 -2.98 12.16 21.61
CA ALA A 494 -2.37 11.86 20.31
C ALA A 494 -1.50 10.60 20.38
N ALA A 495 -0.61 10.48 21.37
CA ALA A 495 0.22 9.29 21.54
C ALA A 495 -0.61 8.01 21.76
N SER A 496 -1.72 8.10 22.49
CA SER A 496 -2.60 6.96 22.76
C SER A 496 -3.41 6.44 21.56
N LEU A 497 -3.26 7.06 20.38
CA LEU A 497 -3.81 6.52 19.12
C LEU A 497 -2.99 5.33 18.59
N SER A 498 -1.70 5.29 18.94
CA SER A 498 -0.81 4.17 18.58
C SER A 498 -1.25 2.87 19.24
N ARG A 499 -0.94 1.76 18.57
CA ARG A 499 -1.27 0.40 18.99
C ARG A 499 -0.35 -0.59 18.29
N LEU A 500 -0.28 -1.80 18.84
CA LEU A 500 0.20 -2.99 18.13
C LEU A 500 -0.95 -3.60 17.30
#